data_AF-A0A5C7EZP8-F1
#
_entry.id   AF-A0A5C7EZP8-F1
#
_cell.length_a   1.000
_cell.length_b   1.000
_cell.length_c   1.000
_cell.angle_alpha   90.00
_cell.angle_beta   90.00
_cell.angle_gamma   90.00
#
_symmetry.space_group_name_H-M   'P 1'
#
loop_
_entity.id
_entity.type
_entity.pdbx_description
1 polymer ?
#
loop_
_entity_poly.entity_id
_entity_poly.type
_entity_poly.pdbx_seq_one_letter_code
_entity_poly.pdbx_strand_id
1 'polypeptide(L)'
;MNVEKLFTAQKKVSREEFMDLAQGGMRELFDLEQYKVLDGSKEDEISHFVYNTETHDCYLIDLRTSYELLAAFYCGGDKATVKASIEKIASSVE
;
A
#
# COMPACT_ATOMS: atom_id res chain seq x y z
N MET A 1 -9.73 3.09 -23.21
CA MET A 1 -8.93 1.92 -22.80
C MET A 1 -9.44 1.47 -21.44
N ASN A 2 -10.13 0.35 -21.35
CA ASN A 2 -10.39 -0.31 -20.06
C ASN A 2 -9.11 -1.05 -19.70
N VAL A 3 -8.15 -0.33 -19.10
CA VAL A 3 -7.15 -1.00 -18.29
C VAL A 3 -7.94 -1.42 -17.06
N GLU A 4 -8.24 -2.71 -16.92
CA GLU A 4 -8.70 -3.24 -15.63
C GLU A 4 -7.72 -2.71 -14.58
N LYS A 5 -8.22 -1.85 -13.69
CA LYS A 5 -7.41 -1.22 -12.65
C LYS A 5 -7.01 -2.33 -11.68
N LEU A 6 -5.88 -2.96 -11.96
CA LEU A 6 -5.36 -4.06 -11.17
C LEU A 6 -4.73 -3.48 -9.91
N PHE A 7 -5.45 -3.57 -8.80
CA PHE A 7 -4.91 -3.42 -7.44
C PHE A 7 -3.99 -4.61 -7.17
N THR A 8 -2.70 -4.46 -7.46
CA THR A 8 -1.68 -5.51 -7.33
C THR A 8 -0.42 -4.96 -6.69
N ALA A 9 0.24 -5.77 -5.87
CA ALA A 9 1.59 -5.49 -5.39
C ALA A 9 2.62 -5.68 -6.52
N GLN A 10 3.65 -4.84 -6.53
CA GLN A 10 4.84 -5.07 -7.33
C GLN A 10 5.65 -6.24 -6.78
N LYS A 11 5.72 -6.36 -5.45
CA LYS A 11 6.31 -7.47 -4.70
C LYS A 11 5.96 -7.38 -3.21
N LYS A 12 6.06 -8.50 -2.50
CA LYS A 12 6.19 -8.53 -1.05
C LYS A 12 7.64 -8.21 -0.69
N VAL A 13 7.86 -7.23 0.20
CA VAL A 13 9.20 -6.81 0.62
C VAL A 13 9.55 -7.37 1.99
N SER A 14 10.84 -7.64 2.21
CA SER A 14 11.32 -8.02 3.52
C SER A 14 11.30 -6.83 4.48
N ARG A 15 11.40 -7.10 5.79
CA ARG A 15 11.54 -6.03 6.78
C ARG A 15 12.78 -5.17 6.53
N GLU A 16 13.90 -5.80 6.17
CA GLU A 16 15.15 -5.08 5.91
C GLU A 16 15.02 -4.17 4.69
N GLU A 17 14.39 -4.66 3.63
CA GLU A 17 14.12 -3.89 2.43
C GLU A 17 13.16 -2.73 2.70
N PHE A 18 12.10 -2.96 3.46
CA PHE A 18 11.19 -1.90 3.88
C PHE A 18 11.90 -0.79 4.66
N MET A 19 12.76 -1.17 5.62
CA MET A 19 13.51 -0.20 6.43
C MET A 19 14.53 0.59 5.60
N ASP A 20 15.15 -0.04 4.59
CA ASP A 20 16.05 0.64 3.66
C ASP A 20 15.29 1.65 2.78
N LEU A 21 14.14 1.26 2.22
CA LEU A 21 13.30 2.13 1.39
C LEU A 21 12.62 3.27 2.16
N ALA A 22 12.53 3.17 3.49
CA ALA A 22 11.93 4.17 4.37
C ALA A 22 12.97 4.84 5.29
N GLN A 23 14.26 4.79 4.95
CA GLN A 23 15.36 5.28 5.78
C GLN A 23 15.22 6.77 6.17
N GLY A 24 14.65 7.59 5.29
CA GLY A 24 14.37 9.01 5.52
C GLY A 24 13.11 9.28 6.34
N GLY A 25 12.31 8.24 6.62
CA GLY A 25 11.08 8.33 7.40
C GLY A 25 9.89 7.66 6.72
N MET A 26 8.79 7.57 7.48
CA MET A 26 7.52 7.03 7.02
C MET A 26 6.40 8.04 7.25
N ARG A 27 5.44 8.08 6.33
CA ARG A 27 4.20 8.81 6.46
C ARG A 27 3.03 7.85 6.29
N GLU A 28 2.22 7.70 7.33
CA GLU A 28 0.94 7.00 7.21
C GLU A 28 -0.03 7.87 6.42
N LEU A 29 -0.65 7.27 5.39
CA LEU A 29 -1.67 7.94 4.58
C LEU A 29 -3.06 7.69 5.16
N PHE A 30 -3.35 6.45 5.53
CA PHE A 30 -4.52 6.04 6.31
C PHE A 30 -4.33 4.64 6.89
N ASP A 31 -5.17 4.33 7.88
CA ASP A 31 -5.36 3.00 8.45
C ASP A 31 -6.78 2.48 8.19
N LEU A 32 -6.88 1.17 7.95
CA LEU A 32 -8.14 0.45 7.82
C LEU A 32 -7.98 -0.94 8.43
N GLU A 33 -8.48 -1.09 9.66
CA GLU A 33 -8.34 -2.32 10.45
C GLU A 33 -6.86 -2.72 10.61
N GLN A 34 -6.47 -3.93 10.21
CA GLN A 34 -5.09 -4.40 10.27
C GLN A 34 -4.20 -3.85 9.14
N TYR A 35 -4.75 -3.07 8.22
CA TYR A 35 -3.98 -2.55 7.09
C TYR A 35 -3.63 -1.08 7.28
N LYS A 36 -2.41 -0.73 6.91
CA LYS A 36 -1.95 0.65 6.79
C LYS A 36 -1.45 0.89 5.37
N VAL A 37 -1.82 2.03 4.78
CA VAL A 37 -1.20 2.49 3.54
C VAL A 37 -0.21 3.59 3.91
N LEU A 38 1.03 3.41 3.48
CA LEU A 38 2.18 4.18 3.93
C LEU A 38 3.00 4.69 2.75
N ASP A 39 3.63 5.84 2.93
CA ASP A 39 4.79 6.25 2.15
C ASP A 39 6.06 6.06 2.98
N GLY A 40 7.11 5.53 2.36
CA GLY A 40 8.48 5.55 2.86
C GLY A 40 9.33 6.47 1.99
N SER A 41 10.20 7.27 2.60
CA SER A 41 11.13 8.14 1.88
C SER A 41 12.57 7.66 2.02
N LYS A 42 13.34 7.76 0.95
CA LYS A 42 14.80 7.57 0.95
C LYS A 42 15.40 8.59 -0.01
N GLU A 43 16.23 9.50 0.52
CA GLU A 43 16.76 10.64 -0.25
C GLU A 43 15.61 11.42 -0.91
N ASP A 44 15.62 11.55 -2.24
CA ASP A 44 14.59 12.23 -3.02
C ASP A 44 13.50 11.27 -3.58
N GLU A 45 13.54 9.99 -3.20
CA GLU A 45 12.59 8.96 -3.65
C GLU A 45 11.51 8.66 -2.60
N ILE A 46 10.28 8.41 -3.08
CA ILE A 46 9.15 7.97 -2.27
C ILE A 46 8.70 6.59 -2.77
N SER A 47 8.65 5.63 -1.86
CA SER A 47 8.08 4.30 -2.07
C SER A 47 6.72 4.20 -1.38
N HIS A 48 5.81 3.42 -1.96
CA HIS A 48 4.44 3.28 -1.45
C HIS A 48 4.17 1.85 -1.01
N PHE A 49 3.52 1.69 0.14
CA PHE A 49 3.35 0.39 0.77
C PHE A 49 1.92 0.15 1.25
N VAL A 50 1.51 -1.11 1.18
CA VAL A 50 0.46 -1.68 2.05
C VAL A 50 1.15 -2.50 3.13
N TYR A 51 0.87 -2.20 4.38
CA TYR A 51 1.40 -2.91 5.54
C TYR A 51 0.28 -3.60 6.30
N ASN A 52 0.39 -4.92 6.46
CA ASN A 52 -0.49 -5.70 7.32
C ASN A 52 0.12 -5.77 8.72
N THR A 53 -0.49 -5.10 9.70
CA THR A 53 -0.02 -5.06 11.08
C THR A 53 -0.21 -6.38 11.83
N GLU A 54 -1.09 -7.27 11.35
CA GLU A 54 -1.33 -8.58 11.95
C GLU A 54 -0.21 -9.58 11.62
N THR A 55 0.20 -9.63 10.35
CA THR A 55 1.26 -10.55 9.87
C THR A 55 2.64 -9.91 9.79
N HIS A 56 2.71 -8.58 9.92
CA HIS A 56 3.87 -7.75 9.62
C HIS A 56 4.34 -7.84 8.15
N ASP A 57 3.48 -8.29 7.24
CA ASP A 57 3.77 -8.32 5.82
C ASP A 57 3.69 -6.92 5.20
N CYS A 58 4.62 -6.63 4.31
CA CYS A 58 4.69 -5.36 3.62
C CYS A 58 4.74 -5.59 2.11
N TYR A 59 3.92 -4.85 1.37
CA TYR A 59 3.74 -4.99 -0.06
C TYR A 59 4.06 -3.65 -0.73
N LEU A 60 5.04 -3.66 -1.63
CA LEU A 60 5.38 -2.49 -2.44
C LEU A 60 4.33 -2.32 -3.54
N ILE A 61 3.77 -1.12 -3.66
CA ILE A 61 2.74 -0.78 -4.65
C ILE A 61 3.16 0.43 -5.48
N ASP A 62 2.56 0.61 -6.66
CA ASP A 62 2.81 1.80 -7.46
C ASP A 62 2.05 3.04 -6.95
N LEU A 63 2.49 4.22 -7.39
CA LEU A 63 1.91 5.51 -7.04
C LEU A 63 0.41 5.56 -7.35
N ARG A 64 0.00 5.03 -8.51
CA ARG A 64 -1.41 4.99 -8.93
C ARG A 64 -2.26 4.25 -7.90
N THR A 65 -1.83 3.05 -7.50
CA THR A 65 -2.54 2.19 -6.56
C THR A 65 -2.65 2.87 -5.18
N SER A 66 -1.55 3.48 -4.70
CA SER A 66 -1.55 4.24 -3.44
C SER A 66 -2.58 5.38 -3.46
N TYR A 67 -2.59 6.18 -4.53
CA TYR A 67 -3.47 7.34 -4.63
C TYR A 67 -4.93 6.97 -4.91
N GLU A 68 -5.19 5.88 -5.64
CA GLU A 68 -6.56 5.38 -5.82
C GLU A 68 -7.13 4.85 -4.50
N LEU A 69 -6.33 4.13 -3.69
CA LEU A 69 -6.73 3.72 -2.35
C LEU A 69 -7.00 4.92 -1.44
N LEU A 70 -6.10 5.91 -1.46
CA LEU A 70 -6.23 7.13 -0.68
C LEU A 70 -7.51 7.91 -1.03
N ALA A 71 -7.75 8.11 -2.32
CA ALA A 71 -8.94 8.79 -2.81
C ALA A 71 -10.22 8.00 -2.46
N ALA A 72 -10.20 6.68 -2.63
CA ALA A 72 -11.34 5.84 -2.26
C ALA A 72 -11.63 5.91 -0.76
N PHE A 73 -10.59 5.92 0.09
CA PHE A 73 -10.75 5.99 1.54
C PHE A 73 -11.37 7.32 2.01
N TYR A 74 -10.87 8.47 1.52
CA TYR A 74 -11.31 9.78 2.01
C TYR A 74 -12.52 10.38 1.26
N CYS A 75 -12.72 10.06 -0.01
CA CYS A 75 -13.76 10.69 -0.85
C CYS A 75 -15.06 9.87 -0.95
N GLY A 76 -15.33 9.01 0.04
CA GLY A 76 -16.61 8.32 0.17
C GLY A 76 -16.70 6.96 -0.52
N GLY A 77 -15.57 6.31 -0.79
CA GLY A 77 -15.55 4.89 -1.09
C GLY A 77 -16.05 4.07 0.09
N ASP A 78 -16.79 3.01 -0.19
CA ASP A 78 -17.20 2.05 0.81
C ASP A 78 -15.96 1.36 1.41
N LYS A 79 -15.82 1.41 2.75
CA LYS A 79 -14.69 0.83 3.48
C LYS A 79 -14.52 -0.66 3.17
N ALA A 80 -15.61 -1.40 2.95
CA ALA A 80 -15.52 -2.81 2.58
C ALA A 80 -14.90 -2.98 1.19
N THR A 81 -15.25 -2.11 0.23
CA THR A 81 -14.62 -2.08 -1.09
C THR A 81 -13.13 -1.71 -1.03
N VAL A 82 -12.75 -0.71 -0.22
CA VAL A 82 -11.33 -0.34 -0.02
C VAL A 82 -10.55 -1.51 0.58
N LYS A 83 -11.12 -2.16 1.61
CA LYS A 83 -10.54 -3.35 2.22
C LYS A 83 -10.35 -4.48 1.21
N ALA A 84 -11.36 -4.78 0.39
CA ALA A 84 -11.26 -5.81 -0.65
C ALA A 84 -10.16 -5.50 -1.68
N SER A 85 -9.97 -4.22 -2.03
CA SER A 85 -8.85 -3.79 -2.88
C SER A 85 -7.49 -4.01 -2.21
N ILE A 86 -7.38 -3.76 -0.91
CA ILE A 86 -6.16 -3.99 -0.13
C ILE A 86 -5.85 -5.49 -0.03
N GLU A 87 -6.85 -6.33 0.26
CA GLU A 87 -6.71 -7.79 0.31
C GLU A 87 -6.28 -8.36 -1.05
N LYS A 88 -6.81 -7.81 -2.15
CA LYS A 88 -6.39 -8.17 -3.52
C LYS A 88 -4.93 -7.85 -3.81
N ILE A 89 -4.39 -6.76 -3.26
CA ILE A 89 -2.96 -6.43 -3.35
C ILE A 89 -2.14 -7.46 -2.59
N ALA A 90 -2.55 -7.79 -1.37
CA ALA A 90 -1.83 -8.73 -0.52
C ALA A 90 -1.75 -10.13 -1.17
N SER A 91 -2.84 -10.58 -1.81
CA SER A 91 -2.91 -11.89 -2.47
C SER A 91 -2.30 -11.94 -3.87
N SER A 92 -1.84 -10.82 -4.44
CA SER A 92 -1.39 -10.80 -5.85
C SER A 92 0.04 -11.30 -6.08
N VAL A 93 0.78 -11.55 -5.00
CA VAL A 93 2.20 -11.95 -5.02
C VAL A 93 2.47 -13.16 -4.13
N GLU A 94 1.41 -13.90 -3.78
CA GLU A 94 1.46 -15.21 -3.11
C GLU A 94 1.63 -16.36 -4.10
#